data_AF-A0A085FJ50-F1
#
_entry.id   AF-A0A085FJ50-F1
#
_cell.length_a   1.000
_cell.length_b   1.000
_cell.length_c   1.000
_cell.angle_alpha   90.00
_cell.angle_beta   90.00
_cell.angle_gamma   90.00
#
_symmetry.space_group_name_H-M   'P 1'
#
loop_
_entity.id
_entity.type
_entity.pdbx_description
1 polymer ?
#
loop_
_entity_poly.entity_id
_entity_poly.type
_entity_poly.pdbx_seq_one_letter_code
_entity_poly.pdbx_strand_id
1 'polypeptide(L)'
;MKNVVNFASNARVNAILCCSAAVLLTAIGGNVYAADKATTSEATVAAATSSVDQVTELYRTLLGREPDTAGLAYWVGLVNNGLPLDTVRVALMSSREYQNRTASTADTSSYHLYVATTGSDSNPGTQARPFKTINKAASVAKASTTVHVAPGTYNGNVTTKLSGTSTARIRFVSDTKWGAKIVGSGKEVMWLNNGSYVEINGFDISGPGRLGIQNMGSNTLVTNNRVHHITVSGGCTGSGGAGIVNASYTSSAGDIIGNVVHDIGKPGGCNGVQGIYSSNKGSKIMNNIVYRASAYGIHLWHAATDSTIANNTVFANGSSGMGGGIVTGVGDKPGNIQLKNTKVINNIVYKNPRQGISQYCYSGQSCIGSGNVTANNLVYGNGSAISLRVGSATGTINADPKFVSYNPTGTGDYRLQSSSPAVNKGTKASAPTVDIVNALRPKGGAWDIGAYENY
;
A
#
# COMPACT_ATOMS: atom_id res chain seq x y z
N MET A 1 48.58 -35.66 -19.49
CA MET A 1 47.26 -36.34 -19.47
C MET A 1 46.53 -35.90 -18.19
N LYS A 2 45.21 -35.67 -18.21
CA LYS A 2 44.16 -36.46 -17.50
C LYS A 2 44.55 -36.95 -16.09
N ASN A 3 43.77 -36.81 -15.00
CA ASN A 3 42.44 -36.19 -14.74
C ASN A 3 42.37 -35.80 -13.23
N VAL A 4 41.56 -34.83 -12.74
CA VAL A 4 40.16 -34.97 -12.23
C VAL A 4 39.97 -36.22 -11.35
N VAL A 5 39.41 -36.24 -10.13
CA VAL A 5 38.28 -35.52 -9.46
C VAL A 5 38.66 -35.29 -7.95
N ASN A 6 37.92 -34.71 -6.98
CA ASN A 6 36.57 -34.11 -6.82
C ASN A 6 36.51 -33.16 -5.58
N PHE A 7 35.48 -32.32 -5.47
CA PHE A 7 34.88 -31.88 -4.19
C PHE A 7 33.42 -31.41 -4.41
N ALA A 8 32.48 -31.91 -3.60
CA ALA A 8 31.07 -31.51 -3.62
C ALA A 8 30.79 -30.46 -2.50
N SER A 9 29.72 -29.67 -2.50
CA SER A 9 28.56 -29.58 -3.41
C SER A 9 28.09 -28.12 -3.56
N ASN A 10 27.41 -27.78 -4.66
CA ASN A 10 26.92 -26.42 -4.93
C ASN A 10 25.39 -26.40 -5.08
N ALA A 11 24.67 -26.17 -3.97
CA ALA A 11 23.21 -26.05 -3.97
C ALA A 11 22.74 -24.68 -4.49
N ARG A 12 22.84 -24.46 -5.82
CA ARG A 12 22.32 -23.24 -6.47
C ARG A 12 20.79 -23.24 -6.52
N VAL A 13 20.16 -22.54 -5.58
CA VAL A 13 18.72 -22.22 -5.64
C VAL A 13 18.49 -21.13 -6.69
N ASN A 14 17.69 -21.42 -7.71
CA ASN A 14 17.37 -20.48 -8.79
C ASN A 14 16.37 -19.40 -8.35
N ALA A 15 16.86 -18.35 -7.68
CA ALA A 15 16.11 -17.12 -7.46
C ALA A 15 16.27 -16.18 -8.68
N ILE A 16 15.32 -16.23 -9.63
CA ILE A 16 15.35 -15.37 -10.82
C ILE A 16 14.94 -13.93 -10.43
N LEU A 17 15.86 -12.98 -10.63
CA LEU A 17 15.70 -11.57 -10.26
C LEU A 17 14.90 -10.79 -11.34
N CYS A 18 13.59 -10.97 -11.38
CA CYS A 18 12.71 -10.28 -12.35
C CYS A 18 12.30 -8.88 -11.89
N CYS A 19 12.90 -7.86 -12.51
CA CYS A 19 12.43 -6.47 -12.52
C CYS A 19 12.67 -5.86 -13.92
N SER A 20 12.35 -6.59 -15.00
CA SER A 20 12.84 -6.25 -16.35
C SER A 20 11.74 -6.28 -17.42
N ALA A 21 11.20 -5.11 -17.74
CA ALA A 21 10.44 -4.86 -18.96
C ALA A 21 10.68 -3.40 -19.41
N ALA A 22 11.40 -3.22 -20.50
CA ALA A 22 11.51 -1.93 -21.19
C ALA A 22 10.64 -1.99 -22.45
N VAL A 23 9.57 -1.19 -22.49
CA VAL A 23 8.69 -1.11 -23.68
C VAL A 23 9.15 0.05 -24.55
N LEU A 24 9.72 -0.28 -25.72
CA LEU A 24 9.83 0.63 -26.85
C LEU A 24 8.44 0.78 -27.48
N LEU A 25 8.01 2.00 -27.80
CA LEU A 25 6.67 2.26 -28.33
C LEU A 25 6.74 3.09 -29.62
N THR A 26 6.58 2.44 -30.76
CA THR A 26 6.25 3.08 -32.03
C THR A 26 4.74 3.18 -32.18
N ALA A 27 4.26 4.20 -32.89
CA ALA A 27 2.84 4.54 -32.98
C ALA A 27 2.33 4.46 -34.43
N ILE A 28 1.12 3.91 -34.60
CA ILE A 28 0.17 4.24 -35.68
C ILE A 28 -1.23 4.23 -35.02
N GLY A 29 -2.14 5.12 -35.43
CA GLY A 29 -3.46 5.29 -34.82
C GLY A 29 -4.64 4.93 -35.71
N GLY A 30 -5.86 5.10 -35.19
CA GLY A 30 -7.12 4.94 -35.93
C GLY A 30 -8.34 5.16 -35.02
N ASN A 31 -9.24 6.06 -35.43
CA ASN A 31 -10.61 6.14 -34.92
C ASN A 31 -11.46 5.06 -35.65
N VAL A 32 -12.74 4.77 -35.37
CA VAL A 32 -13.85 5.49 -34.71
C VAL A 32 -14.75 4.41 -34.04
N TYR A 33 -15.67 4.75 -33.13
CA TYR A 33 -17.08 4.31 -33.21
C TYR A 33 -17.99 5.16 -32.31
N ALA A 34 -19.31 5.10 -32.54
CA ALA A 34 -20.30 6.04 -32.02
C ALA A 34 -20.93 5.63 -30.68
N ALA A 35 -21.66 6.55 -30.06
CA ALA A 35 -22.43 6.34 -28.83
C ALA A 35 -23.91 6.03 -29.12
N ASP A 36 -24.61 5.41 -28.17
CA ASP A 36 -25.94 5.92 -27.80
C ASP A 36 -26.31 5.68 -26.31
N LYS A 37 -27.35 6.41 -25.91
CA LYS A 37 -28.12 6.57 -24.64
C LYS A 37 -27.95 5.62 -23.44
N ALA A 38 -28.32 6.19 -22.29
CA ALA A 38 -28.46 5.55 -20.98
C ALA A 38 -29.94 5.34 -20.58
N THR A 39 -30.18 4.56 -19.52
CA THR A 39 -31.47 4.40 -18.84
C THR A 39 -31.32 4.60 -17.32
N THR A 40 -32.43 4.92 -16.66
CA THR A 40 -32.47 5.52 -15.30
C THR A 40 -32.50 4.52 -14.15
N SER A 41 -32.05 4.97 -12.97
CA SER A 41 -32.10 4.22 -11.71
C SER A 41 -33.30 4.61 -10.84
N GLU A 42 -33.92 3.64 -10.19
CA GLU A 42 -34.77 3.86 -9.01
C GLU A 42 -33.94 3.68 -7.73
N ALA A 43 -34.30 4.39 -6.65
CA ALA A 43 -33.58 4.40 -5.39
C ALA A 43 -34.51 4.06 -4.22
N THR A 44 -34.13 3.05 -3.41
CA THR A 44 -34.83 2.68 -2.18
C THR A 44 -34.29 3.47 -0.99
N VAL A 45 -35.18 4.03 -0.18
CA VAL A 45 -34.85 4.82 1.01
C VAL A 45 -34.61 3.89 2.20
N ALA A 46 -33.44 4.00 2.85
CA ALA A 46 -33.15 3.27 4.07
C ALA A 46 -33.78 3.94 5.30
N ALA A 47 -34.33 3.16 6.23
CA ALA A 47 -34.90 3.66 7.47
C ALA A 47 -33.81 4.17 8.44
N ALA A 48 -34.12 5.23 9.19
CA ALA A 48 -33.23 5.78 10.20
C ALA A 48 -33.16 4.86 11.44
N THR A 49 -31.94 4.58 11.93
CA THR A 49 -31.71 3.87 13.19
C THR A 49 -31.96 4.76 14.40
N SER A 50 -32.28 4.19 15.56
CA SER A 50 -32.56 4.99 16.77
C SER A 50 -31.28 5.50 17.43
N SER A 51 -31.38 6.59 18.20
CA SER A 51 -30.29 7.11 19.03
C SER A 51 -29.71 6.05 19.98
N VAL A 52 -30.56 5.11 20.44
CA VAL A 52 -30.15 3.99 21.33
C VAL A 52 -29.24 3.03 20.58
N ASP A 53 -29.62 2.61 19.37
CA ASP A 53 -28.80 1.74 18.52
C ASP A 53 -27.47 2.43 18.17
N GLN A 54 -27.54 3.72 17.81
CA GLN A 54 -26.39 4.52 17.41
C GLN A 54 -25.36 4.70 18.54
N VAL A 55 -25.79 5.02 19.76
CA VAL A 55 -24.89 5.12 20.92
C VAL A 55 -24.35 3.75 21.32
N THR A 56 -25.18 2.70 21.28
CA THR A 56 -24.76 1.32 21.57
C THR A 56 -23.68 0.85 20.60
N GLU A 57 -23.85 1.12 19.31
CA GLU A 57 -22.87 0.76 18.28
C GLU A 57 -21.56 1.57 18.40
N LEU A 58 -21.61 2.84 18.87
CA LEU A 58 -20.38 3.56 19.22
C LEU A 58 -19.61 2.87 20.36
N TYR A 59 -20.30 2.37 21.40
CA TYR A 59 -19.62 1.62 22.48
C TYR A 59 -19.02 0.29 21.97
N ARG A 60 -19.77 -0.47 21.15
CA ARG A 60 -19.26 -1.72 20.56
C ARG A 60 -18.06 -1.49 19.64
N THR A 61 -18.15 -0.51 18.75
CA THR A 61 -17.09 -0.22 17.76
C THR A 61 -15.86 0.40 18.41
N LEU A 62 -16.02 1.42 19.26
CA LEU A 62 -14.91 2.16 19.85
C LEU A 62 -14.34 1.47 21.09
N LEU A 63 -15.17 0.98 22.01
CA LEU A 63 -14.74 0.43 23.30
C LEU A 63 -14.74 -1.11 23.34
N GLY A 64 -15.49 -1.78 22.46
CA GLY A 64 -15.49 -3.25 22.35
C GLY A 64 -16.42 -3.96 23.33
N ARG A 65 -17.37 -3.23 23.91
CA ARG A 65 -18.36 -3.74 24.88
C ARG A 65 -19.72 -3.08 24.65
N GLU A 66 -20.75 -3.59 25.32
CA GLU A 66 -21.99 -2.86 25.51
C GLU A 66 -21.76 -1.61 26.39
N PRO A 67 -22.55 -0.53 26.19
CA PRO A 67 -22.66 0.52 27.19
C PRO A 67 -23.33 -0.02 28.45
N ASP A 68 -22.90 0.46 29.60
CA ASP A 68 -23.63 0.34 30.85
C ASP A 68 -24.89 1.22 30.84
N THR A 69 -25.89 0.87 31.65
CA THR A 69 -27.21 1.53 31.64
C THR A 69 -27.14 3.04 31.87
N ALA A 70 -26.20 3.50 32.72
CA ALA A 70 -26.01 4.92 33.01
C ALA A 70 -25.35 5.66 31.84
N GLY A 71 -24.26 5.11 31.28
CA GLY A 71 -23.59 5.66 30.10
C GLY A 71 -24.50 5.73 28.87
N LEU A 72 -25.28 4.67 28.61
CA LEU A 72 -26.26 4.65 27.52
C LEU A 72 -27.31 5.76 27.71
N ALA A 73 -27.94 5.83 28.89
CA ALA A 73 -28.97 6.82 29.18
C ALA A 73 -28.45 8.26 29.07
N TYR A 74 -27.23 8.53 29.58
CA TYR A 74 -26.58 9.84 29.49
C TYR A 74 -26.35 10.28 28.03
N TRP A 75 -25.71 9.44 27.22
CA TRP A 75 -25.39 9.80 25.84
C TRP A 75 -26.62 9.85 24.94
N VAL A 76 -27.58 8.93 25.09
CA VAL A 76 -28.87 8.98 24.36
C VAL A 76 -29.66 10.23 24.76
N GLY A 77 -29.68 10.59 26.05
CA GLY A 77 -30.30 11.82 26.53
C GLY A 77 -29.71 13.06 25.86
N LEU A 78 -28.39 13.15 25.74
CA LEU A 78 -27.73 14.27 25.06
C LEU A 78 -28.00 14.29 23.54
N VAL A 79 -27.94 13.14 22.87
CA VAL A 79 -28.21 13.04 21.41
C VAL A 79 -29.66 13.43 21.10
N ASN A 80 -30.63 12.99 21.92
CA ASN A 80 -32.04 13.37 21.78
C ASN A 80 -32.29 14.87 22.05
N ASN A 81 -31.40 15.54 22.79
CA ASN A 81 -31.40 17.00 22.98
C ASN A 81 -30.51 17.74 21.96
N GLY A 82 -30.16 17.08 20.84
CA GLY A 82 -29.48 17.71 19.71
C GLY A 82 -27.94 17.68 19.76
N LEU A 83 -27.31 16.98 20.72
CA LEU A 83 -25.87 16.78 20.67
C LEU A 83 -25.50 15.89 19.47
N PRO A 84 -24.57 16.31 18.58
CA PRO A 84 -24.14 15.48 17.47
C PRO A 84 -23.55 14.14 17.95
N LEU A 85 -23.92 13.05 17.30
CA LEU A 85 -23.37 11.71 17.56
C LEU A 85 -21.84 11.66 17.40
N ASP A 86 -21.26 12.54 16.56
CA ASP A 86 -19.81 12.71 16.44
C ASP A 86 -19.17 13.27 17.72
N THR A 87 -19.86 14.11 18.49
CA THR A 87 -19.37 14.58 19.79
C THR A 87 -19.34 13.46 20.83
N VAL A 88 -20.31 12.55 20.79
CA VAL A 88 -20.28 11.30 21.58
C VAL A 88 -19.09 10.44 21.17
N ARG A 89 -18.91 10.21 19.86
CA ARG A 89 -17.76 9.48 19.30
C ARG A 89 -16.42 10.07 19.75
N VAL A 90 -16.24 11.40 19.63
CA VAL A 90 -15.02 12.09 20.06
C VAL A 90 -14.82 11.98 21.57
N ALA A 91 -15.86 12.10 22.39
CA ALA A 91 -15.76 11.92 23.84
C ALA A 91 -15.30 10.49 24.19
N LEU A 92 -15.92 9.47 23.59
CA LEU A 92 -15.52 8.07 23.79
C LEU A 92 -14.09 7.82 23.28
N MET A 93 -13.68 8.37 22.13
CA MET A 93 -12.31 8.28 21.61
C MET A 93 -11.27 9.02 22.47
N SER A 94 -11.66 10.12 23.12
CA SER A 94 -10.81 10.85 24.07
C SER A 94 -10.69 10.14 25.43
N SER A 95 -11.59 9.19 25.73
CA SER A 95 -11.63 8.50 27.01
C SER A 95 -10.38 7.66 27.26
N ARG A 96 -10.02 7.53 28.54
CA ARG A 96 -8.95 6.61 28.97
C ARG A 96 -9.24 5.15 28.60
N GLU A 97 -10.51 4.77 28.44
CA GLU A 97 -10.91 3.42 28.00
C GLU A 97 -10.52 3.18 26.53
N TYR A 98 -10.82 4.13 25.63
CA TYR A 98 -10.40 4.03 24.22
C TYR A 98 -8.88 4.16 24.05
N GLN A 99 -8.24 5.07 24.79
CA GLN A 99 -6.77 5.18 24.79
C GLN A 99 -6.13 3.87 25.26
N ASN A 100 -6.61 3.28 26.36
CA ASN A 100 -6.19 1.96 26.81
C ASN A 100 -6.48 0.87 25.75
N ARG A 101 -7.61 0.91 25.04
CA ARG A 101 -7.93 -0.08 23.99
C ARG A 101 -7.05 0.05 22.75
N THR A 102 -6.71 1.26 22.33
CA THR A 102 -5.78 1.51 21.21
C THR A 102 -4.32 1.22 21.57
N ALA A 103 -3.90 1.45 22.82
CA ALA A 103 -2.67 0.89 23.36
C ALA A 103 -2.75 -0.65 23.51
N SER A 104 -3.96 -1.18 23.70
CA SER A 104 -4.28 -2.60 23.78
C SER A 104 -4.71 -3.24 22.45
N THR A 105 -4.16 -2.75 21.32
CA THR A 105 -3.50 -3.71 20.41
C THR A 105 -2.18 -4.15 21.04
N ALA A 106 -2.26 -4.69 22.25
CA ALA A 106 -1.13 -5.16 23.03
C ALA A 106 -0.45 -6.24 22.19
N ASP A 107 0.84 -6.07 21.94
CA ASP A 107 1.54 -6.93 21.00
C ASP A 107 1.55 -8.37 21.52
N THR A 108 0.74 -9.22 20.90
CA THR A 108 0.55 -10.63 21.29
C THR A 108 1.73 -11.53 20.95
N SER A 109 2.84 -10.94 20.50
CA SER A 109 4.11 -11.62 20.28
C SER A 109 4.62 -12.25 21.58
N SER A 110 5.08 -13.48 21.48
CA SER A 110 5.63 -14.23 22.61
C SER A 110 7.08 -13.82 22.94
N TYR A 111 7.71 -13.03 22.07
CA TYR A 111 9.09 -12.59 22.17
C TYR A 111 9.22 -11.13 21.70
N HIS A 112 9.98 -10.33 22.45
CA HIS A 112 10.31 -8.95 22.09
C HIS A 112 11.82 -8.81 21.99
N LEU A 113 12.29 -8.24 20.87
CA LEU A 113 13.68 -7.84 20.67
C LEU A 113 13.71 -6.34 20.45
N TYR A 114 14.73 -5.67 21.00
CA TYR A 114 14.86 -4.22 20.97
C TYR A 114 16.15 -3.82 20.24
N VAL A 115 16.04 -2.81 19.38
CA VAL A 115 17.12 -2.25 18.57
C VAL A 115 17.19 -0.75 18.81
N ALA A 116 18.38 -0.24 19.12
CA ALA A 116 18.64 1.19 19.30
C ALA A 116 20.01 1.55 18.73
N THR A 117 20.18 2.77 18.21
CA THR A 117 21.47 3.27 17.69
C THR A 117 22.58 3.29 18.75
N THR A 118 22.20 3.40 20.03
CA THR A 118 23.04 3.32 21.23
C THR A 118 23.32 1.89 21.72
N GLY A 119 22.69 0.87 21.11
CA GLY A 119 22.83 -0.53 21.48
C GLY A 119 24.16 -1.18 21.05
N SER A 120 24.27 -2.48 21.29
CA SER A 120 25.39 -3.32 20.86
C SER A 120 24.89 -4.67 20.35
N ASP A 121 25.45 -5.17 19.25
CA ASP A 121 25.08 -6.50 18.73
C ASP A 121 25.65 -7.68 19.56
N SER A 122 26.42 -7.37 20.62
CA SER A 122 26.81 -8.29 21.69
C SER A 122 25.86 -8.30 22.90
N ASN A 123 24.85 -7.42 22.94
CA ASN A 123 23.79 -7.46 23.96
C ASN A 123 22.80 -8.61 23.70
N PRO A 124 21.96 -9.00 24.68
CA PRO A 124 20.88 -9.98 24.48
C PRO A 124 19.69 -9.48 23.64
N GLY A 125 19.58 -8.17 23.37
CA GLY A 125 18.46 -7.59 22.63
C GLY A 125 17.23 -7.28 23.48
N THR A 126 17.38 -7.13 24.79
CA THR A 126 16.30 -6.72 25.71
C THR A 126 16.15 -5.20 25.72
N GLN A 127 15.04 -4.66 26.25
CA GLN A 127 14.80 -3.21 26.26
C GLN A 127 15.90 -2.41 26.97
N ALA A 128 16.41 -2.93 28.10
CA ALA A 128 17.52 -2.31 28.85
C ALA A 128 18.91 -2.58 28.22
N ARG A 129 19.03 -3.56 27.33
CA ARG A 129 20.27 -3.90 26.60
C ARG A 129 19.93 -4.27 25.14
N PRO A 130 19.62 -3.27 24.30
CA PRO A 130 19.18 -3.50 22.92
C PRO A 130 20.36 -3.88 22.01
N PHE A 131 20.02 -4.54 20.90
CA PHE A 131 20.93 -4.68 19.76
C PHE A 131 21.22 -3.32 19.12
N LYS A 132 22.30 -3.22 18.35
CA LYS A 132 22.63 -2.02 17.58
C LYS A 132 21.99 -2.04 16.19
N THR A 133 21.88 -3.21 15.58
CA THR A 133 21.39 -3.36 14.20
C THR A 133 20.12 -4.19 14.08
N ILE A 134 19.27 -3.79 13.14
CA ILE A 134 18.06 -4.55 12.77
C ILE A 134 18.45 -5.93 12.20
N ASN A 135 19.59 -6.02 11.50
CA ASN A 135 20.12 -7.29 10.99
C ASN A 135 20.46 -8.29 12.11
N LYS A 136 21.01 -7.84 13.24
CA LYS A 136 21.25 -8.71 14.39
C LYS A 136 19.94 -9.25 14.97
N ALA A 137 18.93 -8.40 15.17
CA ALA A 137 17.61 -8.85 15.60
C ALA A 137 16.97 -9.82 14.59
N ALA A 138 17.03 -9.49 13.30
CA ALA A 138 16.51 -10.33 12.20
C ALA A 138 17.21 -11.70 12.09
N SER A 139 18.44 -11.84 12.58
CA SER A 139 19.16 -13.13 12.60
C SER A 139 18.76 -14.06 13.77
N VAL A 140 18.09 -13.53 14.80
CA VAL A 140 17.71 -14.30 16.02
C VAL A 140 16.20 -14.31 16.29
N ALA A 141 15.42 -13.53 15.56
CA ALA A 141 13.96 -13.53 15.63
C ALA A 141 13.36 -14.88 15.21
N LYS A 142 12.27 -15.27 15.86
CA LYS A 142 11.49 -16.49 15.57
C LYS A 142 10.01 -16.16 15.41
N ALA A 143 9.18 -17.09 14.94
CA ALA A 143 7.73 -16.88 14.90
C ALA A 143 7.21 -16.37 16.26
N SER A 144 6.27 -15.42 16.23
CA SER A 144 5.81 -14.66 17.41
C SER A 144 6.86 -13.71 18.01
N THR A 145 7.72 -13.10 17.18
CA THR A 145 8.67 -12.05 17.61
C THR A 145 8.29 -10.70 17.04
N THR A 146 8.26 -9.67 17.89
CA THR A 146 8.36 -8.27 17.46
C THR A 146 9.77 -7.75 17.71
N VAL A 147 10.32 -7.09 16.68
CA VAL A 147 11.54 -6.32 16.74
C VAL A 147 11.15 -4.84 16.83
N HIS A 148 11.21 -4.32 18.05
CA HIS A 148 11.07 -2.92 18.39
C HIS A 148 12.32 -2.16 17.94
N VAL A 149 12.16 -1.13 17.11
CA VAL A 149 13.24 -0.30 16.62
C VAL A 149 13.02 1.14 17.08
N ALA A 150 13.84 1.58 18.02
CA ALA A 150 13.78 2.91 18.59
C ALA A 150 14.13 3.99 17.55
N PRO A 151 13.64 5.24 17.70
CA PRO A 151 13.97 6.34 16.80
C PRO A 151 15.47 6.58 16.65
N GLY A 152 15.92 6.83 15.42
CA GLY A 152 17.33 7.03 15.10
C GLY A 152 17.67 6.67 13.65
N THR A 153 18.89 7.03 13.23
CA THR A 153 19.40 6.73 11.89
C THR A 153 20.22 5.44 11.89
N TYR A 154 19.77 4.45 11.12
CA TYR A 154 20.40 3.16 10.94
C TYR A 154 21.02 3.12 9.53
N ASN A 155 22.35 3.22 9.46
CA ASN A 155 23.08 3.20 8.20
C ASN A 155 23.33 1.75 7.72
N GLY A 156 23.12 1.50 6.43
CA GLY A 156 23.29 0.19 5.80
C GLY A 156 21.97 -0.54 5.52
N ASN A 157 22.08 -1.64 4.77
CA ASN A 157 20.92 -2.36 4.24
C ASN A 157 20.40 -3.42 5.22
N VAL A 158 19.08 -3.59 5.28
CA VAL A 158 18.41 -4.60 6.11
C VAL A 158 18.16 -5.87 5.31
N THR A 159 18.33 -7.05 5.91
CA THR A 159 17.96 -8.33 5.30
C THR A 159 17.25 -9.24 6.31
N THR A 160 16.01 -9.58 5.99
CA THR A 160 15.13 -10.45 6.78
C THR A 160 14.97 -11.79 6.05
N LYS A 161 15.24 -12.90 6.75
CA LYS A 161 15.28 -14.26 6.14
C LYS A 161 14.33 -15.26 6.80
N LEU A 162 14.11 -15.12 8.10
CA LEU A 162 13.30 -16.04 8.89
C LEU A 162 11.81 -15.73 8.68
N SER A 163 10.97 -16.77 8.75
CA SER A 163 9.53 -16.65 8.51
C SER A 163 8.74 -16.78 9.82
N GLY A 164 7.61 -16.08 9.89
CA GLY A 164 6.57 -16.36 10.88
C GLY A 164 5.64 -17.48 10.42
N THR A 165 4.50 -17.62 11.10
CA THR A 165 3.36 -18.43 10.65
C THR A 165 2.12 -17.56 10.46
N SER A 166 1.02 -18.15 9.99
CA SER A 166 -0.30 -17.50 9.87
C SER A 166 -0.83 -16.95 11.20
N THR A 167 -0.49 -17.58 12.33
CA THR A 167 -0.89 -17.16 13.68
C THR A 167 0.22 -16.41 14.43
N ALA A 168 1.49 -16.61 14.05
CA ALA A 168 2.66 -16.13 14.78
C ALA A 168 3.64 -15.42 13.82
N ARG A 169 3.29 -14.20 13.40
CA ARG A 169 4.12 -13.36 12.51
C ARG A 169 5.49 -13.04 13.12
N ILE A 170 6.42 -12.61 12.27
CA ILE A 170 7.61 -11.84 12.72
C ILE A 170 7.36 -10.39 12.33
N ARG A 171 7.40 -9.47 13.29
CA ARG A 171 7.15 -8.04 13.06
C ARG A 171 8.43 -7.26 13.23
N PHE A 172 8.70 -6.33 12.34
CA PHE A 172 9.68 -5.28 12.50
C PHE A 172 8.88 -3.97 12.59
N VAL A 173 9.06 -3.23 13.69
CA VAL A 173 8.23 -2.06 14.00
C VAL A 173 9.13 -0.90 14.37
N SER A 174 8.95 0.23 13.69
CA SER A 174 9.50 1.51 14.14
C SER A 174 8.63 2.03 15.29
N ASP A 175 9.16 2.06 16.53
CA ASP A 175 8.38 2.37 17.75
C ASP A 175 7.73 3.78 17.73
N THR A 176 8.22 4.65 16.84
CA THR A 176 7.52 5.86 16.39
C THR A 176 7.43 5.79 14.86
N LYS A 177 6.27 6.04 14.25
CA LYS A 177 6.11 6.06 12.78
C LYS A 177 7.11 7.07 12.17
N TRP A 178 7.98 6.57 11.30
CA TRP A 178 9.09 7.28 10.63
C TRP A 178 10.23 7.77 11.55
N GLY A 179 10.27 7.27 12.79
CA GLY A 179 11.33 7.51 13.76
C GLY A 179 12.61 6.71 13.48
N ALA A 180 12.50 5.42 13.15
CA ALA A 180 13.61 4.59 12.70
C ALA A 180 13.84 4.80 11.19
N LYS A 181 14.99 5.42 10.88
CA LYS A 181 15.37 5.87 9.53
C LYS A 181 16.45 4.97 8.96
N ILE A 182 16.12 4.20 7.93
CA ILE A 182 17.06 3.34 7.21
C ILE A 182 17.71 4.16 6.10
N VAL A 183 19.03 4.36 6.20
CA VAL A 183 19.85 4.99 5.17
C VAL A 183 20.70 3.90 4.53
N GLY A 184 20.14 3.30 3.48
CA GLY A 184 20.78 2.21 2.75
C GLY A 184 21.96 2.67 1.91
N SER A 185 22.71 1.70 1.37
CA SER A 185 23.94 1.92 0.60
C SER A 185 24.07 0.93 -0.56
N GLY A 186 24.94 1.27 -1.52
CA GLY A 186 25.11 0.50 -2.76
C GLY A 186 23.94 0.64 -3.74
N LYS A 187 23.99 -0.14 -4.83
CA LYS A 187 23.14 0.05 -6.02
C LYS A 187 21.88 -0.82 -6.06
N GLU A 188 21.72 -1.74 -5.12
CA GLU A 188 20.66 -2.77 -5.13
C GLU A 188 19.49 -2.43 -4.18
N VAL A 189 19.38 -3.10 -3.03
CA VAL A 189 18.18 -3.12 -2.17
C VAL A 189 18.47 -2.52 -0.79
N MET A 190 17.61 -1.62 -0.31
CA MET A 190 17.76 -1.04 1.04
C MET A 190 17.20 -1.95 2.13
N TRP A 191 16.08 -2.64 1.88
CA TRP A 191 15.52 -3.72 2.72
C TRP A 191 15.13 -4.93 1.86
N LEU A 192 15.79 -6.07 2.05
CA LEU A 192 15.44 -7.34 1.40
C LEU A 192 14.70 -8.27 2.38
N ASN A 193 13.46 -8.62 2.09
CA ASN A 193 12.71 -9.65 2.81
C ASN A 193 12.58 -10.94 2.00
N ASN A 194 13.04 -12.04 2.58
CA ASN A 194 12.84 -13.41 2.08
C ASN A 194 11.87 -14.22 2.95
N GLY A 195 11.51 -13.73 4.14
CA GLY A 195 10.62 -14.42 5.07
C GLY A 195 9.15 -14.29 4.69
N SER A 196 8.40 -15.38 4.83
CA SER A 196 6.93 -15.36 4.75
C SER A 196 6.33 -15.01 6.12
N TYR A 197 5.11 -14.46 6.12
CA TYR A 197 4.44 -13.95 7.33
C TYR A 197 5.24 -12.88 8.12
N VAL A 198 6.16 -12.18 7.44
CA VAL A 198 6.89 -11.02 7.97
C VAL A 198 6.03 -9.75 7.83
N GLU A 199 6.12 -8.86 8.81
CA GLU A 199 5.59 -7.51 8.79
C GLU A 199 6.73 -6.49 8.90
N ILE A 200 6.69 -5.44 8.07
CA ILE A 200 7.61 -4.29 8.09
C ILE A 200 6.75 -3.04 8.27
N ASN A 201 6.71 -2.50 9.49
CA ASN A 201 5.75 -1.47 9.90
C ASN A 201 6.42 -0.15 10.30
N GLY A 202 6.08 0.92 9.59
CA GLY A 202 6.29 2.31 10.03
C GLY A 202 7.69 2.88 9.86
N PHE A 203 8.60 2.25 9.12
CA PHE A 203 9.96 2.78 8.89
C PHE A 203 9.99 3.95 7.92
N ASP A 204 10.99 4.81 8.03
CA ASP A 204 11.42 5.75 6.99
C ASP A 204 12.65 5.13 6.28
N ILE A 205 12.63 5.01 4.95
CA ILE A 205 13.63 4.23 4.20
C ILE A 205 14.08 5.01 2.96
N SER A 206 15.39 5.20 2.83
CA SER A 206 16.00 5.88 1.69
C SER A 206 17.37 5.32 1.32
N GLY A 207 17.90 5.70 0.15
CA GLY A 207 19.29 5.43 -0.21
C GLY A 207 19.54 5.32 -1.72
N PRO A 208 20.80 5.05 -2.13
CA PRO A 208 21.24 5.13 -3.52
C PRO A 208 20.86 3.91 -4.39
N GLY A 209 20.09 2.97 -3.84
CA GLY A 209 19.71 1.72 -4.50
C GLY A 209 18.69 1.84 -5.62
N ARG A 210 18.42 0.70 -6.26
CA ARG A 210 17.38 0.49 -7.27
C ARG A 210 16.04 0.08 -6.65
N LEU A 211 16.07 -0.49 -5.45
CA LEU A 211 14.91 -1.02 -4.73
C LEU A 211 14.91 -0.53 -3.27
N GLY A 212 13.81 0.07 -2.82
CA GLY A 212 13.62 0.43 -1.40
C GLY A 212 13.38 -0.82 -0.56
N ILE A 213 12.16 -1.35 -0.59
CA ILE A 213 11.79 -2.65 0.01
C ILE A 213 11.59 -3.67 -1.12
N GLN A 214 12.37 -4.76 -1.13
CA GLN A 214 12.12 -5.93 -1.96
C GLN A 214 11.58 -7.08 -1.10
N ASN A 215 10.34 -7.49 -1.37
CA ASN A 215 9.71 -8.65 -0.79
C ASN A 215 9.75 -9.86 -1.75
N MET A 216 10.24 -10.99 -1.26
CA MET A 216 10.22 -12.29 -1.93
C MET A 216 9.25 -13.30 -1.26
N GLY A 217 8.80 -13.01 -0.04
CA GLY A 217 7.96 -13.89 0.78
C GLY A 217 6.46 -13.80 0.50
N SER A 218 5.69 -14.75 1.06
CA SER A 218 4.23 -14.82 0.98
C SER A 218 3.55 -14.39 2.28
N ASN A 219 2.29 -13.93 2.18
CA ASN A 219 1.45 -13.52 3.31
C ASN A 219 2.08 -12.39 4.17
N THR A 220 2.91 -11.55 3.55
CA THR A 220 3.67 -10.48 4.22
C THR A 220 2.88 -9.19 4.31
N LEU A 221 3.23 -8.33 5.26
CA LEU A 221 2.66 -6.98 5.43
C LEU A 221 3.78 -5.94 5.27
N VAL A 222 3.61 -4.99 4.37
CA VAL A 222 4.45 -3.79 4.27
C VAL A 222 3.56 -2.60 4.59
N THR A 223 3.64 -2.12 5.82
CA THR A 223 2.64 -1.26 6.45
C THR A 223 3.21 0.08 6.90
N ASN A 224 2.47 1.19 6.72
CA ASN A 224 2.81 2.51 7.27
C ASN A 224 4.17 3.13 6.88
N ASN A 225 4.99 2.51 6.04
CA ASN A 225 6.35 2.97 5.79
C ASN A 225 6.36 4.22 4.92
N ARG A 226 7.43 5.01 5.03
CA ARG A 226 7.75 6.09 4.09
C ARG A 226 9.00 5.69 3.32
N VAL A 227 8.84 5.31 2.07
CA VAL A 227 9.97 4.89 1.22
C VAL A 227 10.26 5.99 0.21
N HIS A 228 11.43 6.60 0.30
CA HIS A 228 11.73 7.80 -0.46
C HIS A 228 13.17 7.95 -0.94
N HIS A 229 13.38 8.81 -1.94
CA HIS A 229 14.72 9.15 -2.45
C HIS A 229 15.56 7.90 -2.76
N ILE A 230 14.93 6.92 -3.43
CA ILE A 230 15.56 5.72 -3.95
C ILE A 230 16.19 6.10 -5.30
N THR A 231 17.42 6.60 -5.28
CA THR A 231 17.94 7.43 -6.39
C THR A 231 18.36 6.66 -7.64
N VAL A 232 18.42 5.32 -7.58
CA VAL A 232 18.85 4.44 -8.68
C VAL A 232 20.26 4.83 -9.20
N SER A 233 21.22 5.00 -8.29
CA SER A 233 22.61 5.39 -8.62
C SER A 233 23.38 4.39 -9.49
N GLY A 234 22.82 3.20 -9.72
CA GLY A 234 23.29 2.24 -10.72
C GLY A 234 22.94 2.59 -12.17
N GLY A 235 22.03 3.56 -12.39
CA GLY A 235 21.47 3.88 -13.69
C GLY A 235 20.32 2.94 -14.11
N CYS A 236 19.72 3.21 -15.28
CA CYS A 236 18.60 2.43 -15.81
C CYS A 236 19.07 1.08 -16.43
N THR A 237 19.63 0.16 -15.63
CA THR A 237 20.32 -1.07 -16.10
C THR A 237 19.43 -2.17 -16.69
N GLY A 238 18.22 -1.85 -17.17
CA GLY A 238 17.22 -2.85 -17.60
C GLY A 238 16.53 -3.60 -16.45
N SER A 239 17.24 -3.82 -15.33
CA SER A 239 16.75 -4.45 -14.08
C SER A 239 15.78 -3.59 -13.24
N GLY A 240 15.12 -2.61 -13.87
CA GLY A 240 13.96 -1.89 -13.34
C GLY A 240 14.20 -1.09 -12.07
N GLY A 241 13.23 -1.09 -11.16
CA GLY A 241 13.31 -0.49 -9.83
C GLY A 241 11.95 -0.19 -9.21
N ALA A 242 11.92 0.09 -7.92
CA ALA A 242 10.70 0.31 -7.14
C ALA A 242 11.01 0.94 -5.78
N GLY A 243 10.05 1.69 -5.23
CA GLY A 243 10.04 2.00 -3.81
C GLY A 243 9.69 0.75 -3.00
N ILE A 244 8.57 0.10 -3.31
CA ILE A 244 8.17 -1.16 -2.71
C ILE A 244 7.87 -2.18 -3.83
N VAL A 245 8.43 -3.39 -3.74
CA VAL A 245 8.17 -4.46 -4.69
C VAL A 245 7.88 -5.81 -4.06
N ASN A 246 6.80 -6.47 -4.48
CA ASN A 246 6.67 -7.91 -4.39
C ASN A 246 7.33 -8.54 -5.63
N ALA A 247 8.57 -9.01 -5.51
CA ALA A 247 9.38 -9.41 -6.67
C ALA A 247 9.15 -10.88 -7.11
N SER A 248 8.86 -11.78 -6.17
CA SER A 248 8.68 -13.21 -6.47
C SER A 248 7.32 -13.52 -7.09
N TYR A 249 7.28 -13.93 -8.36
CA TYR A 249 6.05 -14.35 -9.04
C TYR A 249 5.48 -15.70 -8.54
N THR A 250 6.23 -16.46 -7.72
CA THR A 250 5.73 -17.69 -7.06
C THR A 250 5.19 -17.45 -5.65
N SER A 251 5.39 -16.25 -5.09
CA SER A 251 4.76 -15.88 -3.81
C SER A 251 3.30 -15.46 -4.00
N SER A 252 2.61 -15.13 -2.90
CA SER A 252 1.25 -14.59 -2.94
C SER A 252 0.92 -13.78 -1.69
N ALA A 253 -0.06 -12.87 -1.79
CA ALA A 253 -0.56 -12.04 -0.70
C ALA A 253 0.57 -11.25 0.00
N GLY A 254 1.29 -10.44 -0.79
CA GLY A 254 2.20 -9.43 -0.26
C GLY A 254 1.46 -8.11 -0.13
N ASP A 255 0.82 -7.87 1.01
CA ASP A 255 -0.03 -6.68 1.20
C ASP A 255 0.84 -5.44 1.48
N ILE A 256 0.56 -4.36 0.75
CA ILE A 256 1.29 -3.08 0.79
C ILE A 256 0.26 -2.00 1.17
N ILE A 257 0.20 -1.64 2.46
CA ILE A 257 -0.91 -0.86 3.02
C ILE A 257 -0.44 0.39 3.77
N GLY A 258 -1.02 1.56 3.46
CA GLY A 258 -0.82 2.80 4.21
C GLY A 258 0.57 3.43 4.09
N ASN A 259 1.34 3.05 3.05
CA ASN A 259 2.69 3.56 2.84
C ASN A 259 2.67 4.89 2.06
N VAL A 260 3.67 5.74 2.29
CA VAL A 260 3.95 6.93 1.47
C VAL A 260 5.21 6.64 0.66
N VAL A 261 5.06 6.51 -0.67
CA VAL A 261 6.14 6.08 -1.57
C VAL A 261 6.43 7.19 -2.57
N HIS A 262 7.62 7.79 -2.52
CA HIS A 262 7.92 8.95 -3.36
C HIS A 262 9.37 9.08 -3.79
N ASP A 263 9.65 9.87 -4.84
CA ASP A 263 11.03 10.12 -5.30
C ASP A 263 11.82 8.84 -5.58
N ILE A 264 11.21 7.96 -6.40
CA ILE A 264 11.81 6.69 -6.82
C ILE A 264 12.38 6.87 -8.22
N GLY A 265 13.70 6.97 -8.31
CA GLY A 265 14.41 7.48 -9.48
C GLY A 265 14.09 8.95 -9.76
N LYS A 266 14.03 9.32 -11.03
CA LYS A 266 13.62 10.65 -11.52
C LYS A 266 12.38 10.48 -12.41
N PRO A 267 11.30 11.26 -12.23
CA PRO A 267 10.14 11.25 -13.12
C PRO A 267 10.54 11.33 -14.61
N GLY A 268 10.15 10.32 -15.39
CA GLY A 268 10.50 10.16 -16.81
C GLY A 268 11.91 9.64 -17.11
N GLY A 269 12.71 9.27 -16.11
CA GLY A 269 14.13 8.89 -16.29
C GLY A 269 14.35 7.44 -16.71
N CYS A 270 13.67 6.48 -16.07
CA CYS A 270 13.78 5.04 -16.33
C CYS A 270 12.38 4.39 -16.43
N ASN A 271 12.05 3.80 -17.57
CA ASN A 271 10.72 3.17 -17.82
C ASN A 271 10.43 1.98 -16.88
N GLY A 272 11.48 1.27 -16.45
CA GLY A 272 11.39 0.13 -15.54
C GLY A 272 11.29 0.48 -14.04
N VAL A 273 11.38 1.75 -13.65
CA VAL A 273 11.41 2.17 -12.22
C VAL A 273 10.05 2.72 -11.78
N GLN A 274 9.39 2.05 -10.84
CA GLN A 274 8.00 2.30 -10.43
C GLN A 274 7.91 2.86 -9.00
N GLY A 275 6.72 3.28 -8.55
CA GLY A 275 6.48 3.56 -7.13
C GLY A 275 6.30 2.25 -6.35
N ILE A 276 5.17 1.59 -6.58
CA ILE A 276 4.83 0.26 -6.08
C ILE A 276 4.73 -0.72 -7.26
N TYR A 277 5.42 -1.86 -7.17
CA TYR A 277 5.37 -2.94 -8.15
C TYR A 277 4.92 -4.25 -7.50
N SER A 278 4.13 -5.06 -8.19
CA SER A 278 3.74 -6.38 -7.68
C SER A 278 3.77 -7.44 -8.77
N SER A 279 4.66 -8.43 -8.58
CA SER A 279 4.76 -9.64 -9.42
C SER A 279 3.82 -10.75 -9.03
N ASN A 280 3.27 -10.72 -7.81
CA ASN A 280 2.54 -11.84 -7.21
C ASN A 280 1.01 -11.64 -7.18
N LYS A 281 0.31 -12.77 -7.06
CA LYS A 281 -1.16 -12.84 -6.99
C LYS A 281 -1.71 -12.53 -5.59
N GLY A 282 -2.96 -12.09 -5.53
CA GLY A 282 -3.73 -11.99 -4.29
C GLY A 282 -3.30 -10.89 -3.33
N SER A 283 -2.59 -9.87 -3.81
CA SER A 283 -1.99 -8.81 -2.98
C SER A 283 -2.92 -7.60 -2.86
N LYS A 284 -3.06 -7.06 -1.65
CA LYS A 284 -3.79 -5.81 -1.38
C LYS A 284 -2.82 -4.63 -1.39
N ILE A 285 -3.04 -3.68 -2.30
CA ILE A 285 -2.31 -2.42 -2.37
C ILE A 285 -3.31 -1.33 -1.97
N MET A 286 -3.29 -0.90 -0.70
CA MET A 286 -4.37 -0.08 -0.11
C MET A 286 -3.89 1.12 0.68
N ASN A 287 -4.68 2.21 0.73
CA ASN A 287 -4.37 3.43 1.51
C ASN A 287 -2.98 4.05 1.22
N ASN A 288 -2.31 3.72 0.12
CA ASN A 288 -0.98 4.27 -0.15
C ASN A 288 -1.06 5.64 -0.82
N ILE A 289 -0.10 6.52 -0.54
CA ILE A 289 0.13 7.77 -1.27
C ILE A 289 1.38 7.56 -2.13
N VAL A 290 1.28 7.73 -3.45
CA VAL A 290 2.38 7.42 -4.38
C VAL A 290 2.60 8.51 -5.43
N TYR A 291 3.77 9.15 -5.41
CA TYR A 291 4.08 10.28 -6.28
C TYR A 291 5.55 10.40 -6.68
N ARG A 292 5.82 11.11 -7.78
CA ARG A 292 7.19 11.33 -8.31
C ARG A 292 8.00 10.03 -8.53
N ALA A 293 7.33 8.91 -8.79
CA ALA A 293 7.98 7.73 -9.34
C ALA A 293 8.44 7.98 -10.79
N SER A 294 9.52 7.31 -11.18
CA SER A 294 10.14 7.44 -12.51
C SER A 294 9.21 7.05 -13.67
N ALA A 295 8.40 6.01 -13.53
CA ALA A 295 7.42 5.57 -14.52
C ALA A 295 5.99 5.52 -13.92
N TYR A 296 5.48 4.37 -13.52
CA TYR A 296 4.14 4.26 -12.95
C TYR A 296 4.14 4.39 -11.42
N GLY A 297 3.09 5.01 -10.87
CA GLY A 297 2.85 5.02 -9.43
C GLY A 297 2.59 3.61 -8.89
N ILE A 298 1.61 2.90 -9.44
CA ILE A 298 1.31 1.50 -9.10
C ILE A 298 1.29 0.64 -10.37
N HIS A 299 1.99 -0.48 -10.36
CA HIS A 299 2.18 -1.35 -11.53
C HIS A 299 2.06 -2.84 -11.14
N LEU A 300 1.07 -3.53 -11.73
CA LEU A 300 0.93 -5.00 -11.61
C LEU A 300 1.55 -5.69 -12.83
N TRP A 301 2.59 -6.50 -12.59
CA TRP A 301 3.32 -7.32 -13.57
C TRP A 301 4.35 -8.19 -12.82
N HIS A 302 4.56 -9.50 -13.06
CA HIS A 302 4.17 -10.33 -14.19
C HIS A 302 3.00 -11.28 -13.88
N ALA A 303 2.85 -11.83 -12.66
CA ALA A 303 1.83 -12.83 -12.31
C ALA A 303 0.71 -12.28 -11.39
N ALA A 304 0.46 -10.97 -11.47
CA ALA A 304 -0.37 -10.23 -10.53
C ALA A 304 -1.88 -10.27 -10.84
N THR A 305 -2.46 -11.45 -10.67
CA THR A 305 -3.89 -11.76 -10.73
C THR A 305 -4.54 -11.74 -9.34
N ASP A 306 -5.87 -11.65 -9.28
CA ASP A 306 -6.68 -11.75 -8.06
C ASP A 306 -6.34 -10.68 -6.98
N SER A 307 -5.72 -9.58 -7.39
CA SER A 307 -5.19 -8.52 -6.51
C SER A 307 -6.16 -7.33 -6.36
N THR A 308 -6.01 -6.53 -5.31
CA THR A 308 -6.88 -5.36 -5.07
C THR A 308 -6.06 -4.10 -4.85
N ILE A 309 -6.20 -3.13 -5.75
CA ILE A 309 -5.70 -1.76 -5.62
C ILE A 309 -6.87 -0.88 -5.17
N ALA A 310 -6.96 -0.56 -3.87
CA ALA A 310 -8.09 0.19 -3.34
C ALA A 310 -7.72 1.37 -2.43
N ASN A 311 -8.46 2.49 -2.54
CA ASN A 311 -8.26 3.66 -1.68
C ASN A 311 -6.82 4.21 -1.71
N ASN A 312 -6.12 4.19 -2.84
CA ASN A 312 -4.80 4.85 -2.97
C ASN A 312 -4.95 6.27 -3.54
N THR A 313 -3.96 7.14 -3.29
CA THR A 313 -3.86 8.48 -3.87
C THR A 313 -2.56 8.58 -4.68
N VAL A 314 -2.68 8.67 -6.01
CA VAL A 314 -1.56 8.45 -6.95
C VAL A 314 -1.42 9.62 -7.93
N PHE A 315 -0.34 10.40 -7.83
CA PHE A 315 -0.19 11.65 -8.57
C PHE A 315 1.25 11.97 -9.02
N ALA A 316 1.40 12.79 -10.06
CA ALA A 316 2.70 13.29 -10.53
C ALA A 316 3.78 12.20 -10.78
N ASN A 317 3.38 10.99 -11.19
CA ASN A 317 4.30 9.90 -11.56
C ASN A 317 4.57 9.92 -13.07
N GLY A 318 5.82 9.64 -13.47
CA GLY A 318 6.23 9.56 -14.87
C GLY A 318 6.46 10.92 -15.55
N SER A 319 6.38 10.92 -16.87
CA SER A 319 6.45 12.10 -17.75
C SER A 319 5.48 11.93 -18.91
N SER A 320 5.26 12.94 -19.75
CA SER A 320 4.37 12.85 -20.91
C SER A 320 4.69 11.68 -21.85
N GLY A 321 5.97 11.30 -21.95
CA GLY A 321 6.43 10.15 -22.71
C GLY A 321 6.41 8.80 -21.98
N MET A 322 6.28 8.76 -20.64
CA MET A 322 6.61 7.56 -19.84
C MET A 322 5.73 7.41 -18.59
N GLY A 323 5.20 6.21 -18.36
CA GLY A 323 4.52 5.91 -17.09
C GLY A 323 3.11 6.52 -16.94
N GLY A 324 2.73 6.80 -15.69
CA GLY A 324 1.39 7.26 -15.33
C GLY A 324 0.99 6.90 -13.89
N GLY A 325 -0.30 6.94 -13.58
CA GLY A 325 -0.85 6.63 -12.27
C GLY A 325 -0.82 5.14 -11.95
N ILE A 326 -1.80 4.39 -12.45
CA ILE A 326 -2.00 2.96 -12.17
C ILE A 326 -2.03 2.18 -13.49
N VAL A 327 -1.17 1.17 -13.61
CA VAL A 327 -1.22 0.19 -14.71
C VAL A 327 -1.44 -1.22 -14.17
N THR A 328 -2.37 -1.94 -14.80
CA THR A 328 -2.68 -3.34 -14.47
C THR A 328 -2.40 -4.24 -15.66
N GLY A 329 -1.69 -5.35 -15.44
CA GLY A 329 -1.37 -6.30 -16.49
C GLY A 329 -0.78 -7.59 -15.92
N VAL A 330 -0.52 -8.55 -16.81
CA VAL A 330 0.22 -9.78 -16.51
C VAL A 330 1.05 -10.16 -17.73
N GLY A 331 2.12 -10.92 -17.50
CA GLY A 331 3.23 -11.02 -18.44
C GLY A 331 3.77 -12.42 -18.72
N ASP A 332 4.98 -12.39 -19.24
CA ASP A 332 5.80 -13.47 -19.78
C ASP A 332 6.21 -14.56 -18.79
N LYS A 333 6.12 -14.32 -17.47
CA LYS A 333 6.49 -15.28 -16.42
C LYS A 333 5.43 -15.34 -15.31
N PRO A 334 5.01 -16.56 -14.88
CA PRO A 334 5.40 -17.88 -15.39
C PRO A 334 4.88 -18.21 -16.81
N GLY A 335 4.13 -17.30 -17.44
CA GLY A 335 3.48 -17.53 -18.74
C GLY A 335 2.06 -18.07 -18.57
N ASN A 336 1.22 -17.91 -19.60
CA ASN A 336 -0.20 -18.31 -19.61
C ASN A 336 -1.05 -17.76 -18.44
N ILE A 337 -0.60 -16.70 -17.78
CA ILE A 337 -1.38 -15.98 -16.78
C ILE A 337 -2.29 -14.97 -17.49
N GLN A 338 -3.52 -14.84 -17.01
CA GLN A 338 -4.41 -13.73 -17.34
C GLN A 338 -4.63 -12.84 -16.11
N LEU A 339 -4.71 -11.53 -16.32
CA LEU A 339 -5.21 -10.58 -15.34
C LEU A 339 -6.68 -10.90 -15.16
N LYS A 340 -7.07 -11.49 -14.02
CA LYS A 340 -8.47 -11.82 -13.69
C LYS A 340 -8.75 -11.48 -12.23
N ASN A 341 -10.02 -11.29 -11.91
CA ASN A 341 -10.50 -10.96 -10.55
C ASN A 341 -9.83 -9.72 -9.91
N THR A 342 -9.07 -8.93 -10.67
CA THR A 342 -8.27 -7.82 -10.15
C THR A 342 -9.13 -6.56 -10.06
N LYS A 343 -9.05 -5.88 -8.91
CA LYS A 343 -9.89 -4.74 -8.56
C LYS A 343 -9.08 -3.45 -8.50
N VAL A 344 -9.56 -2.40 -9.15
CA VAL A 344 -9.04 -1.03 -9.05
C VAL A 344 -10.21 -0.14 -8.60
N ILE A 345 -10.32 0.10 -7.30
CA ILE A 345 -11.54 0.66 -6.67
C ILE A 345 -11.23 1.82 -5.72
N ASN A 346 -12.07 2.86 -5.65
CA ASN A 346 -11.92 3.98 -4.70
C ASN A 346 -10.56 4.73 -4.78
N ASN A 347 -9.80 4.67 -5.87
CA ASN A 347 -8.50 5.35 -5.95
C ASN A 347 -8.67 6.79 -6.46
N ILE A 348 -7.88 7.74 -5.94
CA ILE A 348 -7.63 9.02 -6.59
C ILE A 348 -6.40 8.89 -7.48
N VAL A 349 -6.55 9.20 -8.76
CA VAL A 349 -5.47 9.21 -9.75
C VAL A 349 -5.45 10.57 -10.44
N TYR A 350 -4.47 11.40 -10.10
CA TYR A 350 -4.53 12.85 -10.35
C TYR A 350 -3.24 13.40 -10.95
N LYS A 351 -3.32 14.19 -12.02
CA LYS A 351 -2.17 14.93 -12.60
C LYS A 351 -0.89 14.09 -12.81
N ASN A 352 -1.04 12.83 -13.24
CA ASN A 352 0.07 12.04 -13.78
C ASN A 352 0.27 12.42 -15.27
N PRO A 353 1.46 12.85 -15.72
CA PRO A 353 1.59 13.53 -17.03
C PRO A 353 1.30 12.69 -18.28
N ARG A 354 1.19 11.36 -18.15
CA ARG A 354 0.78 10.45 -19.22
C ARG A 354 -0.49 9.68 -18.82
N GLN A 355 -0.42 8.43 -18.38
CA GLN A 355 -1.64 7.63 -18.16
C GLN A 355 -2.29 7.90 -16.78
N GLY A 356 -3.62 7.87 -16.70
CA GLY A 356 -4.37 7.76 -15.46
C GLY A 356 -4.44 6.31 -14.98
N ILE A 357 -5.48 5.58 -15.37
CA ILE A 357 -5.63 4.13 -15.11
C ILE A 357 -5.59 3.36 -16.44
N SER A 358 -4.75 2.33 -16.56
CA SER A 358 -4.67 1.52 -17.78
C SER A 358 -4.61 0.01 -17.55
N GLN A 359 -5.09 -0.74 -18.55
CA GLN A 359 -4.78 -2.18 -18.70
C GLN A 359 -3.70 -2.35 -19.77
N TYR A 360 -2.56 -2.93 -19.38
CA TYR A 360 -1.49 -3.29 -20.31
C TYR A 360 -1.52 -4.77 -20.68
N CYS A 361 -1.25 -5.02 -21.95
CA CYS A 361 -1.03 -6.35 -22.52
C CYS A 361 -0.14 -6.18 -23.75
N TYR A 362 0.73 -7.15 -24.03
CA TYR A 362 1.52 -7.17 -25.26
C TYR A 362 0.63 -7.27 -26.50
N SER A 363 1.13 -6.83 -27.67
CA SER A 363 0.38 -6.94 -28.92
C SER A 363 0.14 -8.40 -29.28
N GLY A 364 -1.07 -8.72 -29.78
CA GLY A 364 -1.49 -10.08 -30.12
C GLY A 364 -1.68 -11.04 -28.95
N GLN A 365 -1.51 -10.62 -27.69
CA GLN A 365 -1.67 -11.49 -26.51
C GLN A 365 -3.05 -11.37 -25.86
N SER A 366 -3.62 -12.50 -25.46
CA SER A 366 -4.90 -12.57 -24.72
C SER A 366 -4.66 -12.68 -23.21
N CYS A 367 -4.03 -11.66 -22.62
CA CYS A 367 -3.61 -11.66 -21.22
C CYS A 367 -4.58 -10.96 -20.25
N ILE A 368 -5.73 -10.47 -20.72
CA ILE A 368 -6.78 -9.90 -19.86
C ILE A 368 -7.97 -10.85 -19.83
N GLY A 369 -8.27 -11.40 -18.65
CA GLY A 369 -9.37 -12.32 -18.40
C GLY A 369 -10.60 -11.64 -17.78
N SER A 370 -11.49 -12.45 -17.21
CA SER A 370 -12.76 -12.04 -16.61
C SER A 370 -12.64 -11.62 -15.13
N GLY A 371 -13.74 -11.12 -14.55
CA GLY A 371 -13.83 -10.78 -13.12
C GLY A 371 -13.09 -9.51 -12.68
N ASN A 372 -12.37 -8.84 -13.60
CA ASN A 372 -11.71 -7.57 -13.31
C ASN A 372 -12.74 -6.44 -13.11
N VAL A 373 -12.49 -5.55 -12.15
CA VAL A 373 -13.40 -4.45 -11.81
C VAL A 373 -12.63 -3.14 -11.70
N THR A 374 -13.04 -2.11 -12.44
CA THR A 374 -12.58 -0.73 -12.27
C THR A 374 -13.78 0.12 -11.87
N ALA A 375 -13.89 0.52 -10.60
CA ALA A 375 -15.11 1.15 -10.06
C ALA A 375 -14.82 2.27 -9.06
N ASN A 376 -15.69 3.28 -8.96
CA ASN A 376 -15.64 4.33 -7.93
C ASN A 376 -14.28 5.05 -7.79
N ASN A 377 -13.47 5.13 -8.85
CA ASN A 377 -12.21 5.89 -8.82
C ASN A 377 -12.48 7.36 -9.16
N LEU A 378 -11.66 8.28 -8.67
CA LEU A 378 -11.57 9.65 -9.19
C LEU A 378 -10.33 9.74 -10.08
N VAL A 379 -10.51 10.05 -11.36
CA VAL A 379 -9.43 10.08 -12.35
C VAL A 379 -9.52 11.38 -13.14
N TYR A 380 -8.64 12.34 -12.85
CA TYR A 380 -8.73 13.70 -13.39
C TYR A 380 -7.36 14.37 -13.59
N GLY A 381 -7.25 15.21 -14.62
CA GLY A 381 -6.05 16.00 -14.93
C GLY A 381 -4.81 15.19 -15.37
N ASN A 382 -4.95 13.87 -15.60
CA ASN A 382 -3.91 13.04 -16.20
C ASN A 382 -3.90 13.22 -17.73
N GLY A 383 -2.78 12.91 -18.40
CA GLY A 383 -2.67 13.00 -19.87
C GLY A 383 -3.64 12.09 -20.65
N SER A 384 -4.07 10.97 -20.07
CA SER A 384 -5.25 10.20 -20.46
C SER A 384 -6.02 9.74 -19.23
N ALA A 385 -7.34 9.58 -19.34
CA ALA A 385 -8.21 9.22 -18.20
C ALA A 385 -8.12 7.72 -17.84
N ILE A 386 -9.06 6.91 -18.30
CA ILE A 386 -9.03 5.45 -18.16
C ILE A 386 -8.88 4.80 -19.54
N SER A 387 -8.06 3.76 -19.65
CA SER A 387 -7.81 3.00 -20.88
C SER A 387 -7.79 1.50 -20.59
N LEU A 388 -8.98 0.89 -20.53
CA LEU A 388 -9.14 -0.56 -20.40
C LEU A 388 -9.04 -1.24 -21.78
N ARG A 389 -8.61 -2.51 -21.79
CA ARG A 389 -8.63 -3.40 -22.95
C ARG A 389 -9.85 -4.31 -22.96
N VAL A 390 -10.36 -4.69 -21.76
CA VAL A 390 -11.55 -5.51 -21.57
C VAL A 390 -12.35 -4.96 -20.39
N GLY A 391 -13.67 -4.85 -20.58
CA GLY A 391 -14.60 -4.26 -19.61
C GLY A 391 -14.64 -2.74 -19.65
N SER A 392 -15.53 -2.16 -18.84
CA SER A 392 -15.72 -0.72 -18.67
C SER A 392 -15.41 -0.29 -17.23
N ALA A 393 -15.21 1.02 -17.03
CA ALA A 393 -15.10 1.60 -15.70
C ALA A 393 -16.45 2.15 -15.24
N THR A 394 -16.86 1.85 -14.01
CA THR A 394 -18.16 2.28 -13.44
C THR A 394 -17.96 3.27 -12.29
N GLY A 395 -18.99 4.09 -12.00
CA GLY A 395 -18.98 5.06 -10.88
C GLY A 395 -17.79 6.02 -10.85
N THR A 396 -17.08 6.21 -11.96
CA THR A 396 -15.80 6.92 -11.99
C THR A 396 -16.02 8.42 -12.15
N ILE A 397 -15.32 9.21 -11.34
CA ILE A 397 -15.45 10.65 -11.24
C ILE A 397 -14.32 11.33 -12.00
N ASN A 398 -14.67 12.18 -12.98
CA ASN A 398 -13.73 12.98 -13.76
C ASN A 398 -13.87 14.46 -13.36
N ALA A 399 -13.44 14.79 -12.15
CA ALA A 399 -13.44 16.15 -11.58
C ALA A 399 -12.25 16.31 -10.61
N ASP A 400 -11.86 17.55 -10.31
CA ASP A 400 -10.73 17.80 -9.39
C ASP A 400 -11.04 17.25 -7.98
N PRO A 401 -10.11 16.50 -7.34
CA PRO A 401 -10.33 15.93 -6.01
C PRO A 401 -10.41 16.98 -4.89
N LYS A 402 -10.12 18.26 -5.15
CA LYS A 402 -10.13 19.35 -4.16
C LYS A 402 -9.42 18.97 -2.87
N PHE A 403 -8.12 18.67 -2.98
CA PHE A 403 -7.27 18.49 -1.80
C PHE A 403 -7.20 19.77 -0.96
N VAL A 404 -6.98 19.64 0.35
CA VAL A 404 -6.80 20.79 1.27
C VAL A 404 -5.63 21.66 0.78
N SER A 405 -4.52 21.05 0.38
CA SER A 405 -3.45 21.74 -0.36
C SER A 405 -2.72 20.76 -1.28
N TYR A 406 -2.87 20.89 -2.59
CA TYR A 406 -2.13 20.05 -3.54
C TYR A 406 -0.73 20.59 -3.81
N ASN A 407 0.30 19.77 -3.55
CA ASN A 407 1.64 20.01 -4.07
C ASN A 407 2.22 18.73 -4.71
N PRO A 408 2.68 18.74 -5.98
CA PRO A 408 3.28 17.57 -6.63
C PRO A 408 4.63 17.15 -6.02
N THR A 409 5.27 17.96 -5.17
CA THR A 409 6.60 17.66 -4.59
C THR A 409 6.56 16.91 -3.26
N GLY A 410 5.38 16.69 -2.67
CA GLY A 410 5.21 15.96 -1.41
C GLY A 410 4.91 16.81 -0.18
N THR A 411 4.94 18.13 -0.29
CA THR A 411 4.66 19.08 0.82
C THR A 411 3.18 19.51 0.91
N GLY A 412 2.28 18.79 0.26
CA GLY A 412 0.84 19.07 0.28
C GLY A 412 0.09 18.38 1.42
N ASP A 413 -1.15 18.81 1.63
CA ASP A 413 -2.14 18.12 2.44
C ASP A 413 -3.18 17.47 1.50
N TYR A 414 -3.01 16.16 1.28
CA TYR A 414 -3.80 15.35 0.35
C TYR A 414 -5.10 14.82 0.95
N ARG A 415 -5.50 15.34 2.11
CA ARG A 415 -6.87 15.25 2.63
C ARG A 415 -7.83 16.00 1.70
N LEU A 416 -9.09 15.55 1.65
CA LEU A 416 -10.15 16.18 0.86
C LEU A 416 -10.74 17.40 1.57
N GLN A 417 -11.12 18.44 0.81
CA GLN A 417 -12.03 19.47 1.29
C GLN A 417 -13.47 18.94 1.32
N SER A 418 -14.35 19.51 2.16
CA SER A 418 -15.77 19.11 2.26
C SER A 418 -16.55 19.23 0.95
N SER A 419 -16.16 20.15 0.05
CA SER A 419 -16.78 20.30 -1.27
C SER A 419 -16.22 19.37 -2.35
N SER A 420 -15.34 18.43 -1.98
CA SER A 420 -14.69 17.50 -2.91
C SER A 420 -15.70 16.49 -3.50
N PRO A 421 -15.63 16.20 -4.81
CA PRO A 421 -16.46 15.17 -5.42
C PRO A 421 -16.01 13.74 -5.05
N ALA A 422 -14.86 13.57 -4.38
CA ALA A 422 -14.45 12.27 -3.82
C ALA A 422 -15.13 11.93 -2.48
N VAL A 423 -15.72 12.92 -1.81
CA VAL A 423 -16.30 12.76 -0.47
C VAL A 423 -17.59 11.96 -0.51
N ASN A 424 -17.64 10.88 0.27
CA ASN A 424 -18.80 9.99 0.38
C ASN A 424 -19.28 9.46 -1.00
N LYS A 425 -18.34 9.11 -1.89
CA LYS A 425 -18.57 8.47 -3.22
C LYS A 425 -17.84 7.15 -3.44
N GLY A 426 -17.02 6.72 -2.49
CA GLY A 426 -16.41 5.39 -2.48
C GLY A 426 -17.43 4.31 -2.12
N THR A 427 -17.12 3.07 -2.49
CA THR A 427 -17.90 1.88 -2.11
C THR A 427 -17.25 1.12 -0.95
N LYS A 428 -18.06 0.51 -0.08
CA LYS A 428 -17.59 -0.46 0.93
C LYS A 428 -16.92 -1.69 0.29
N ALA A 429 -17.27 -2.01 -0.97
CA ALA A 429 -16.81 -3.22 -1.64
C ALA A 429 -15.29 -3.22 -1.86
N SER A 430 -14.59 -4.11 -1.13
CA SER A 430 -13.12 -4.22 -1.14
C SER A 430 -12.34 -2.98 -0.68
N ALA A 431 -13.00 -2.05 0.03
CA ALA A 431 -12.32 -0.98 0.76
C ALA A 431 -11.76 -1.48 2.11
N PRO A 432 -10.68 -0.87 2.63
CA PRO A 432 -10.24 -1.08 4.01
C PRO A 432 -11.22 -0.47 5.03
N THR A 433 -11.18 -0.97 6.27
CA THR A 433 -11.98 -0.47 7.40
C THR A 433 -11.40 0.78 8.06
N VAL A 434 -10.18 1.18 7.68
CA VAL A 434 -9.50 2.39 8.12
C VAL A 434 -8.82 3.10 6.95
N ASP A 435 -8.33 4.33 7.15
CA ASP A 435 -7.55 5.13 6.19
C ASP A 435 -6.02 5.08 6.45
N ILE A 436 -5.22 5.94 5.80
CA ILE A 436 -3.75 6.01 5.98
C ILE A 436 -3.29 6.53 7.36
N VAL A 437 -4.15 7.22 8.12
CA VAL A 437 -3.87 7.65 9.50
C VAL A 437 -4.59 6.78 10.55
N ASN A 438 -5.17 5.66 10.12
CA ASN A 438 -5.99 4.73 10.91
C ASN A 438 -7.34 5.30 11.40
N ALA A 439 -7.87 6.35 10.76
CA ALA A 439 -9.25 6.78 10.98
C ALA A 439 -10.23 5.73 10.43
N LEU A 440 -11.31 5.43 11.16
CA LEU A 440 -12.32 4.45 10.75
C LEU A 440 -13.08 4.88 9.48
N ARG A 441 -13.46 3.92 8.64
CA ARG A 441 -14.31 4.11 7.47
C ARG A 441 -15.67 3.38 7.60
N PRO A 442 -16.80 3.99 7.20
CA PRO A 442 -16.91 5.36 6.73
C PRO A 442 -16.91 6.31 7.94
N LYS A 443 -16.62 7.60 7.72
CA LYS A 443 -16.90 8.61 8.75
C LYS A 443 -18.31 9.20 8.61
N GLY A 444 -18.74 9.42 7.38
CA GLY A 444 -20.07 9.91 7.01
C GLY A 444 -21.02 8.81 6.54
N GLY A 445 -21.86 9.12 5.56
CA GLY A 445 -22.85 8.20 4.97
C GLY A 445 -22.26 7.19 3.98
N ALA A 446 -21.06 7.41 3.45
CA ALA A 446 -20.33 6.48 2.58
C ALA A 446 -18.82 6.71 2.67
N TRP A 447 -18.03 5.78 2.13
CA TRP A 447 -16.56 5.86 2.11
C TRP A 447 -16.09 7.04 1.26
N ASP A 448 -14.98 7.66 1.64
CA ASP A 448 -14.26 8.59 0.77
C ASP A 448 -13.43 7.83 -0.29
N ILE A 449 -13.29 8.43 -1.48
CA ILE A 449 -12.35 7.97 -2.51
C ILE A 449 -10.94 8.49 -2.15
N GLY A 450 -9.93 7.62 -2.19
CA GLY A 450 -8.53 7.95 -1.91
C GLY A 450 -8.02 7.45 -0.54
N ALA A 451 -6.77 7.83 -0.22
CA ALA A 451 -6.03 7.32 0.94
C ALA A 451 -6.50 7.81 2.32
N TYR A 452 -7.26 8.90 2.36
CA TYR A 452 -7.83 9.48 3.59
C TYR A 452 -9.33 9.21 3.72
N GLU A 453 -9.87 9.33 4.93
CA GLU A 453 -11.30 9.40 5.24
C GLU A 453 -11.54 10.63 6.14
N ASN A 454 -12.36 11.58 5.67
CA ASN A 454 -12.45 12.91 6.26
C ASN A 454 -13.83 13.28 6.81
N TYR A 455 -14.92 12.81 6.20
CA TYR A 455 -16.28 13.33 6.41
C TYR A 455 -17.30 12.23 6.64
#